data_AF-A0A563VTR9-F1
#
_entry.id   AF-A0A563VTR9-F1
#
_cell.length_a   1.000
_cell.length_b   1.000
_cell.length_c   1.000
_cell.angle_alpha   90.00
_cell.angle_beta   90.00
_cell.angle_gamma   90.00
#
_symmetry.space_group_name_H-M   'P 1'
#
loop_
_entity.id
_entity.type
_entity.pdbx_description
1 polymer ?
#
loop_
_entity_poly.entity_id
_entity_poly.type
_entity_poly.pdbx_seq_one_letter_code
_entity_poly.pdbx_strand_id
1 'polypeptide(L)'
;MKTILVLGINNNLGHQVVSYLLKNHYHIQILATEANYIDLTESSSISPIDLDVADSLKPEYFSQIEHIIICLEANSNSQNEPNYGNTIFTFNQLTKLIQATAYLPNSTEKILFNFTEPNLNLKSMWGAVDDVVMGGVSQSSFNLAYRQGIFSGYVSTDNNGGFASVRTRNFDSPLDLSDYQGIELRVKGDGKRYKFITRCEGQWDGVSYCYSFDTVYNIPITVRIPFNQLRPVFRAKTVKEAGQFDSSKLYSLQLMLSKFEYDGELNSKFEPGNFRLTIESIKAYGSSAKPQLIVVNSDADYSLEKTVQNANCDYAIIRRKAIAEKPADKVFNDTLVPLTVKSLESPEAINQIWLSQT
;
A
#
# COMPACT_ATOMS: atom_id res chain seq x y z
N MET A 1 -4.26 10.11 2.30
CA MET A 1 -4.29 9.47 3.63
C MET A 1 -5.06 8.16 3.51
N LYS A 2 -4.67 7.15 4.29
CA LYS A 2 -5.33 5.84 4.29
C LYS A 2 -6.71 5.98 4.96
N THR A 3 -7.80 5.72 4.25
CA THR A 3 -9.15 5.86 4.80
C THR A 3 -9.77 4.50 5.08
N ILE A 4 -10.36 4.35 6.25
CA ILE A 4 -11.15 3.18 6.64
C ILE A 4 -12.64 3.53 6.46
N LEU A 5 -13.34 2.81 5.60
CA LEU A 5 -14.79 2.93 5.48
C LEU A 5 -15.46 2.08 6.56
N VAL A 6 -16.27 2.69 7.42
CA VAL A 6 -17.01 2.00 8.48
C VAL A 6 -18.51 2.03 8.19
N LEU A 7 -19.14 0.87 8.23
CA LEU A 7 -20.56 0.67 8.01
C LEU A 7 -21.22 0.10 9.27
N GLY A 8 -22.49 0.46 9.48
CA GLY A 8 -23.29 -0.03 10.60
C GLY A 8 -23.16 0.83 11.85
N ILE A 9 -22.94 2.14 11.69
CA ILE A 9 -22.80 3.06 12.82
C ILE A 9 -24.05 3.16 13.71
N ASN A 10 -25.22 2.87 13.15
CA ASN A 10 -26.51 2.93 13.83
C ASN A 10 -26.70 1.83 14.91
N ASN A 11 -25.72 0.95 15.12
CA ASN A 11 -25.73 -0.06 16.18
C ASN A 11 -24.60 0.17 17.20
N ASN A 12 -24.70 -0.43 18.39
CA ASN A 12 -23.76 -0.17 19.49
C ASN A 12 -22.34 -0.61 19.12
N LEU A 13 -22.24 -1.73 18.40
CA LEU A 13 -20.97 -2.23 17.89
C LEU A 13 -20.28 -1.22 16.95
N GLY A 14 -21.02 -0.63 16.00
CA GLY A 14 -20.53 0.39 15.09
C GLY A 14 -20.06 1.64 15.82
N HIS A 15 -20.82 2.11 16.81
CA HIS A 15 -20.40 3.22 17.67
C HIS A 15 -19.08 2.92 18.41
N GLN A 16 -18.91 1.72 18.95
CA GLN A 16 -17.68 1.32 19.64
C GLN A 16 -16.48 1.27 18.69
N VAL A 17 -16.66 0.68 17.50
CA VAL A 17 -15.61 0.60 16.48
C VAL A 17 -15.18 1.99 16.02
N VAL A 18 -16.13 2.86 15.68
CA VAL A 18 -15.85 4.23 15.27
C VAL A 18 -15.13 5.00 16.39
N SER A 19 -15.64 4.93 17.62
CA SER A 19 -15.02 5.61 18.77
C SER A 19 -13.57 5.16 19.00
N TYR A 20 -13.31 3.86 18.87
CA TYR A 20 -11.98 3.29 18.99
C TYR A 20 -11.03 3.79 17.88
N LEU A 21 -11.48 3.79 16.63
CA LEU A 21 -10.67 4.27 15.50
C LEU A 21 -10.32 5.74 15.64
N LEU A 22 -11.29 6.57 16.03
CA LEU A 22 -11.07 8.00 16.27
C LEU A 22 -10.10 8.27 17.42
N LYS A 23 -10.26 7.56 18.54
CA LYS A 23 -9.34 7.65 19.69
C LYS A 23 -7.89 7.30 19.33
N ASN A 24 -7.69 6.45 18.33
CA ASN A 24 -6.38 6.06 17.84
C ASN A 24 -5.94 6.84 16.58
N HIS A 25 -6.58 7.97 16.27
CA HIS A 25 -6.23 8.87 15.18
C HIS A 25 -6.28 8.26 13.77
N TYR A 26 -7.12 7.24 13.56
CA TYR A 26 -7.39 6.74 12.21
C TYR A 26 -8.27 7.70 11.43
N HIS A 27 -7.97 7.86 10.13
CA HIS A 27 -8.85 8.56 9.21
C HIS A 27 -9.96 7.61 8.76
N ILE A 28 -11.21 7.97 9.06
CA ILE A 28 -12.37 7.12 8.77
C ILE A 28 -13.39 7.87 7.91
N GLN A 29 -14.10 7.12 7.07
CA GLN A 29 -15.35 7.55 6.44
C GLN A 29 -16.47 6.67 6.98
N ILE A 30 -17.60 7.28 7.31
CA ILE A 30 -18.73 6.56 7.87
C ILE A 30 -19.85 6.55 6.84
N LEU A 31 -20.40 5.36 6.60
CA LEU A 31 -21.60 5.15 5.79
C LEU A 31 -22.81 4.89 6.70
N ALA A 32 -23.78 5.79 6.65
CA ALA A 32 -25.01 5.74 7.45
C ALA A 32 -26.25 5.88 6.55
N THR A 33 -27.29 5.08 6.82
CA THR A 33 -28.54 5.04 6.03
C THR A 33 -29.56 6.12 6.45
N GLU A 34 -29.51 6.59 7.69
CA GLU A 34 -30.26 7.75 8.18
C GLU A 34 -29.40 8.55 9.15
N ALA A 35 -29.42 9.88 9.07
CA ALA A 35 -28.63 10.81 9.88
C ALA A 35 -29.07 10.89 11.36
N ASN A 36 -29.68 9.83 11.89
CA ASN A 36 -30.10 9.77 13.28
C ASN A 36 -28.94 9.26 14.13
N TYR A 37 -28.50 10.15 15.01
CA TYR A 37 -27.37 10.02 15.92
C TYR A 37 -26.02 10.10 15.23
N ILE A 38 -25.43 11.30 15.32
CA ILE A 38 -24.04 11.42 15.75
C ILE A 38 -23.71 12.86 16.12
N ASP A 39 -23.58 13.10 17.41
CA ASP A 39 -22.86 14.24 17.99
C ASP A 39 -21.35 13.89 18.01
N LEU A 40 -20.77 13.58 16.84
CA LEU A 40 -19.32 13.38 16.65
C LEU A 40 -18.77 14.68 16.06
N THR A 41 -18.85 15.73 16.86
CA THR A 41 -18.47 17.10 16.51
C THR A 41 -16.97 17.30 16.30
N GLU A 42 -16.14 16.26 16.36
CA GLU A 42 -14.67 16.41 16.28
C GLU A 42 -13.95 15.57 15.21
N SER A 43 -14.64 14.83 14.33
CA SER A 43 -13.92 14.05 13.32
C SER A 43 -14.60 14.03 11.95
N SER A 44 -13.92 14.69 11.02
CA SER A 44 -14.19 14.93 9.62
C SER A 44 -14.62 13.71 8.78
N SER A 45 -15.68 13.93 7.98
CA SER A 45 -16.09 13.21 6.75
C SER A 45 -17.16 12.12 6.87
N ILE A 46 -18.33 12.44 7.44
CA ILE A 46 -19.55 11.64 7.24
C ILE A 46 -20.03 11.86 5.80
N SER A 47 -20.14 10.78 5.01
CA SER A 47 -20.75 10.82 3.69
C SER A 47 -22.09 10.09 3.76
N PRO A 48 -23.24 10.79 3.72
CA PRO A 48 -24.53 10.11 3.63
C PRO A 48 -24.59 9.39 2.28
N ILE A 49 -24.69 8.07 2.31
CA ILE A 49 -24.80 7.23 1.11
C ILE A 49 -26.01 6.33 1.32
N ASP A 50 -26.99 6.51 0.44
CA ASP A 50 -28.16 5.65 0.38
C ASP A 50 -27.83 4.39 -0.45
N LEU A 51 -27.69 3.25 0.22
CA LEU A 51 -27.36 1.95 -0.41
C LEU A 51 -28.48 1.40 -1.31
N ASP A 52 -29.69 1.98 -1.24
CA ASP A 52 -30.81 1.59 -2.09
C ASP A 52 -30.78 2.31 -3.44
N VAL A 53 -30.05 3.41 -3.57
CA VAL A 53 -29.81 4.08 -4.86
C VAL A 53 -28.78 3.30 -5.66
N ALA A 54 -29.11 2.92 -6.91
CA ALA A 54 -28.26 2.10 -7.78
C ALA A 54 -26.85 2.69 -8.04
N ASP A 55 -26.73 4.00 -7.92
CA ASP A 55 -25.53 4.80 -8.23
C ASP A 55 -24.67 5.14 -7.01
N SER A 56 -24.96 4.60 -5.82
CA SER A 56 -24.38 5.08 -4.56
C SER A 56 -22.98 4.54 -4.23
N LEU A 57 -22.54 3.46 -4.89
CA LEU A 57 -21.26 2.78 -4.67
C LEU A 57 -20.34 2.83 -5.90
N LYS A 58 -20.06 4.03 -6.42
CA LYS A 58 -19.24 4.20 -7.64
C LYS A 58 -17.75 3.90 -7.38
N PRO A 59 -17.00 3.39 -8.37
CA PRO A 59 -15.57 3.08 -8.22
C PRO A 59 -14.72 4.24 -7.70
N GLU A 60 -15.07 5.48 -8.07
CA GLU A 60 -14.34 6.69 -7.66
C GLU A 60 -14.34 6.86 -6.14
N TYR A 61 -15.40 6.43 -5.46
CA TYR A 61 -15.50 6.49 -4.00
C TYR A 61 -14.50 5.56 -3.31
N PHE A 62 -14.26 4.38 -3.88
CA PHE A 62 -13.36 3.37 -3.32
C PHE A 62 -11.88 3.62 -3.62
N SER A 63 -11.56 4.55 -4.52
CA SER A 63 -10.18 4.88 -4.89
C SER A 63 -9.28 5.33 -3.72
N GLN A 64 -9.88 5.84 -2.64
CA GLN A 64 -9.17 6.32 -1.44
C GLN A 64 -9.37 5.41 -0.20
N ILE A 65 -10.14 4.34 -0.33
CA ILE A 65 -10.48 3.42 0.75
C ILE A 65 -9.47 2.26 0.73
N GLU A 66 -8.80 2.02 1.85
CA GLU A 66 -7.89 0.85 1.97
C GLU A 66 -8.53 -0.34 2.68
N HIS A 67 -9.41 -0.06 3.64
CA HIS A 67 -10.11 -1.07 4.43
C HIS A 67 -11.60 -0.70 4.60
N ILE A 68 -12.44 -1.72 4.64
CA ILE A 68 -13.88 -1.65 4.90
C ILE A 68 -14.17 -2.44 6.17
N ILE A 69 -14.87 -1.83 7.12
CA ILE A 69 -15.36 -2.49 8.33
C ILE A 69 -16.88 -2.48 8.32
N ILE A 70 -17.49 -3.66 8.33
CA ILE A 70 -18.95 -3.83 8.42
C ILE A 70 -19.29 -4.28 9.83
N CYS A 71 -20.04 -3.47 10.58
CA CYS A 71 -20.51 -3.78 11.92
C CYS A 71 -21.96 -4.28 11.86
N LEU A 72 -22.15 -5.57 12.18
CA LEU A 72 -23.44 -6.23 12.19
C LEU A 72 -23.80 -6.60 13.63
N GLU A 73 -24.96 -6.11 14.08
CA GLU A 73 -25.55 -6.45 15.37
C GLU A 73 -26.96 -7.00 15.12
N ALA A 74 -27.30 -8.10 15.78
CA ALA A 74 -28.64 -8.68 15.68
C ALA A 74 -29.62 -7.97 16.60
N ASN A 75 -30.78 -7.58 16.06
CA ASN A 75 -31.85 -7.00 16.84
C ASN A 75 -32.71 -8.11 17.49
N SER A 76 -32.95 -8.03 18.80
CA SER A 76 -33.58 -9.10 19.60
C SER A 76 -35.09 -9.32 19.36
N ASN A 77 -35.70 -8.66 18.37
CA ASN A 77 -37.15 -8.41 18.36
C ASN A 77 -37.93 -8.86 17.10
N SER A 78 -37.46 -9.79 16.27
CA SER A 78 -38.36 -10.38 15.25
C SER A 78 -38.23 -11.91 15.14
N GLN A 79 -39.34 -12.60 15.42
CA GLN A 79 -39.43 -14.06 15.51
C GLN A 79 -39.98 -14.74 14.26
N ASN A 80 -40.32 -14.05 13.18
CA ASN A 80 -40.98 -14.70 12.04
C ASN A 80 -40.46 -14.19 10.71
N GLU A 81 -39.52 -14.96 10.14
CA GLU A 81 -39.18 -15.22 8.72
C GLU A 81 -37.65 -15.42 8.57
N PRO A 82 -37.16 -16.22 7.59
CA PRO A 82 -35.74 -16.25 7.23
C PRO A 82 -35.35 -14.99 6.43
N ASN A 83 -35.81 -13.84 6.92
CA ASN A 83 -35.51 -12.52 6.40
C ASN A 83 -34.19 -12.07 7.04
N TYR A 84 -33.29 -11.55 6.21
CA TYR A 84 -32.16 -10.73 6.64
C TYR A 84 -32.65 -9.38 7.22
N GLY A 85 -33.69 -9.42 8.06
CA GLY A 85 -34.43 -8.27 8.58
C GLY A 85 -33.99 -7.83 9.96
N ASN A 86 -32.92 -8.41 10.52
CA ASN A 86 -32.43 -8.03 11.87
C ASN A 86 -30.98 -7.55 11.89
N THR A 87 -30.35 -7.38 10.72
CA THR A 87 -29.23 -6.46 10.50
C THR A 87 -29.79 -5.17 9.94
N ILE A 88 -29.22 -4.02 10.30
CA ILE A 88 -29.61 -2.70 9.75
C ILE A 88 -29.50 -2.67 8.20
N PHE A 89 -28.75 -3.62 7.61
CA PHE A 89 -28.64 -3.84 6.18
C PHE A 89 -29.46 -5.04 5.70
N THR A 90 -30.16 -4.88 4.56
CA THR A 90 -30.78 -6.00 3.83
C THR A 90 -29.71 -6.88 3.16
N PHE A 91 -30.06 -8.13 2.84
CA PHE A 91 -29.17 -9.03 2.08
C PHE A 91 -28.64 -8.41 0.77
N ASN A 92 -29.52 -7.71 0.06
CA ASN A 92 -29.17 -7.06 -1.21
C ASN A 92 -28.17 -5.94 -0.98
N GLN A 93 -28.35 -5.12 0.05
CA GLN A 93 -27.40 -4.06 0.43
C GLN A 93 -26.04 -4.66 0.81
N LEU A 94 -26.03 -5.72 1.63
CA LEU A 94 -24.80 -6.41 2.02
C LEU A 94 -24.06 -7.02 0.81
N THR A 95 -24.80 -7.64 -0.11
CA THR A 95 -24.23 -8.20 -1.35
C THR A 95 -23.62 -7.11 -2.22
N LYS A 96 -24.29 -5.98 -2.41
CA LYS A 96 -23.76 -4.82 -3.14
C LYS A 96 -22.46 -4.30 -2.51
N LEU A 97 -22.42 -4.18 -1.19
CA LEU A 97 -21.23 -3.73 -0.45
C LEU A 97 -20.06 -4.69 -0.63
N ILE A 98 -20.32 -5.99 -0.55
CA ILE A 98 -19.29 -7.01 -0.76
C ILE A 98 -18.80 -6.99 -2.20
N GLN A 99 -19.67 -6.84 -3.20
CA GLN A 99 -19.26 -6.68 -4.60
C GLN A 99 -18.41 -5.41 -4.83
N ALA A 100 -18.72 -4.32 -4.14
CA ALA A 100 -17.96 -3.08 -4.24
C ALA A 100 -16.51 -3.20 -3.75
N THR A 101 -16.17 -4.26 -3.00
CA THR A 101 -14.77 -4.56 -2.64
C THR A 101 -13.87 -4.78 -3.86
N ALA A 102 -14.45 -5.10 -5.04
CA ALA A 102 -13.71 -5.19 -6.29
C ALA A 102 -13.10 -3.86 -6.76
N TYR A 103 -13.57 -2.74 -6.21
CA TYR A 103 -13.03 -1.41 -6.49
C TYR A 103 -11.91 -1.01 -5.52
N LEU A 104 -11.63 -1.82 -4.51
CA LEU A 104 -10.52 -1.55 -3.58
C LEU A 104 -9.18 -1.68 -4.30
N PRO A 105 -8.19 -0.84 -3.94
CA PRO A 105 -6.83 -1.01 -4.43
C PRO A 105 -6.26 -2.34 -3.94
N ASN A 106 -5.43 -2.99 -4.76
CA ASN A 106 -4.77 -4.25 -4.41
C ASN A 106 -3.92 -4.08 -3.14
N SER A 107 -4.22 -4.83 -2.08
CA SER A 107 -3.49 -4.79 -0.79
C SER A 107 -2.05 -5.28 -0.86
N THR A 108 -1.74 -6.14 -1.84
CA THR A 108 -0.43 -6.81 -1.97
C THR A 108 0.63 -5.92 -2.62
N GLU A 109 0.22 -4.77 -3.15
CA GLU A 109 1.06 -3.83 -3.88
C GLU A 109 0.85 -2.40 -3.39
N LYS A 110 1.87 -1.55 -3.50
CA LYS A 110 1.76 -0.11 -3.19
C LYS A 110 2.38 0.70 -4.31
N ILE A 111 1.56 1.45 -5.03
CA ILE A 111 2.02 2.37 -6.05
C ILE A 111 2.85 3.48 -5.40
N LEU A 112 4.11 3.61 -5.80
CA LEU A 112 5.01 4.69 -5.37
C LEU A 112 5.00 5.83 -6.39
N PHE A 113 5.05 5.48 -7.68
CA PHE A 113 4.92 6.41 -8.79
C PHE A 113 4.07 5.77 -9.89
N ASN A 114 2.96 6.43 -10.25
CA ASN A 114 2.16 6.08 -11.44
C ASN A 114 2.37 7.17 -12.50
N PHE A 115 3.12 6.86 -13.54
CA PHE A 115 3.37 7.82 -14.62
C PHE A 115 2.32 7.77 -15.73
N THR A 116 1.38 6.81 -15.65
CA THR A 116 0.26 6.73 -16.61
C THR A 116 -0.81 7.78 -16.39
N GLU A 117 -0.79 8.41 -15.20
CA GLU A 117 -1.64 9.51 -14.76
C GLU A 117 -0.75 10.66 -14.25
N PRO A 118 -0.05 11.36 -15.16
CA PRO A 118 0.94 12.35 -14.78
C PRO A 118 0.31 13.56 -14.08
N ASN A 119 0.89 13.98 -12.97
CA ASN A 119 0.57 15.23 -12.30
C ASN A 119 1.86 16.07 -12.10
N LEU A 120 1.71 17.37 -11.86
CA LEU A 120 2.85 18.29 -11.76
C LEU A 120 3.78 17.97 -10.59
N ASN A 121 3.25 17.41 -9.49
CA ASN A 121 4.04 17.00 -8.33
C ASN A 121 4.98 15.84 -8.67
N LEU A 122 4.55 14.88 -9.51
CA LEU A 122 5.41 13.78 -9.94
C LEU A 122 6.66 14.27 -10.68
N LYS A 123 6.56 15.34 -11.48
CA LYS A 123 7.71 15.88 -12.22
C LYS A 123 8.71 16.57 -11.29
N SER A 124 8.24 17.38 -10.35
CA SER A 124 9.11 18.18 -9.47
C SER A 124 9.93 17.33 -8.48
N MET A 125 9.55 16.07 -8.29
CA MET A 125 10.29 15.14 -7.45
C MET A 125 11.61 14.68 -8.06
N TRP A 126 11.73 14.54 -9.38
CA TRP A 126 12.92 13.95 -10.01
C TRP A 126 13.89 15.02 -10.50
N GLY A 127 15.18 14.87 -10.18
CA GLY A 127 16.25 15.75 -10.61
C GLY A 127 17.47 14.99 -11.10
N ALA A 128 18.24 15.60 -12.01
CA ALA A 128 19.47 15.04 -12.54
C ALA A 128 20.59 15.04 -11.47
N VAL A 129 21.36 13.96 -11.43
CA VAL A 129 22.57 13.76 -10.61
C VAL A 129 23.60 13.09 -11.52
N ASP A 130 24.27 13.88 -12.34
CA ASP A 130 25.20 13.39 -13.37
C ASP A 130 26.67 13.52 -12.92
N ASP A 131 27.61 13.12 -13.79
CA ASP A 131 29.05 13.05 -13.52
C ASP A 131 29.79 14.41 -13.51
N VAL A 132 29.06 15.52 -13.61
CA VAL A 132 29.59 16.88 -13.76
C VAL A 132 30.47 17.34 -12.60
N VAL A 133 30.22 16.85 -11.37
CA VAL A 133 31.04 17.20 -10.20
C VAL A 133 32.50 16.78 -10.35
N MET A 134 32.75 15.70 -11.11
CA MET A 134 34.09 15.20 -11.40
C MET A 134 34.65 15.71 -12.74
N GLY A 135 33.97 16.65 -13.39
CA GLY A 135 34.34 17.22 -14.70
C GLY A 135 33.70 16.52 -15.90
N GLY A 136 32.90 15.48 -15.67
CA GLY A 136 32.15 14.78 -16.71
C GLY A 136 31.17 15.69 -17.44
N VAL A 137 30.82 15.28 -18.66
CA VAL A 137 29.94 16.05 -19.56
C VAL A 137 28.65 15.30 -19.88
N SER A 138 28.31 14.30 -19.07
CA SER A 138 27.02 13.61 -19.21
C SER A 138 25.89 14.53 -18.74
N GLN A 139 24.74 14.39 -19.39
CA GLN A 139 23.56 15.17 -19.08
C GLN A 139 22.33 14.27 -19.13
N SER A 140 21.52 14.31 -18.09
CA SER A 140 20.23 13.61 -18.06
C SER A 140 19.06 14.51 -17.68
N SER A 141 17.87 13.99 -17.92
CA SER A 141 16.63 14.62 -17.53
C SER A 141 15.57 13.56 -17.23
N PHE A 142 14.57 13.95 -16.43
CA PHE A 142 13.36 13.20 -16.22
C PHE A 142 12.16 14.02 -16.70
N ASN A 143 11.42 13.49 -17.66
CA ASN A 143 10.25 14.16 -18.25
C ASN A 143 9.00 13.29 -18.15
N LEU A 144 7.84 13.91 -18.07
CA LEU A 144 6.55 13.22 -18.17
C LEU A 144 5.98 13.46 -19.57
N ALA A 145 5.78 12.40 -20.36
CA ALA A 145 5.14 12.48 -21.67
C ALA A 145 4.50 11.14 -22.03
N TYR A 146 3.47 11.17 -22.87
CA TYR A 146 2.82 9.96 -23.39
C TYR A 146 2.39 8.94 -22.31
N ARG A 147 1.91 9.42 -21.16
CA ARG A 147 1.52 8.58 -20.00
C ARG A 147 2.69 7.73 -19.47
N GLN A 148 3.90 8.27 -19.51
CA GLN A 148 5.13 7.63 -19.04
C GLN A 148 6.09 8.65 -18.43
N GLY A 149 6.94 8.17 -17.52
CA GLY A 149 8.15 8.87 -17.08
C GLY A 149 9.28 8.52 -18.04
N ILE A 150 10.05 9.51 -18.47
CA ILE A 150 11.12 9.37 -19.45
C ILE A 150 12.42 9.82 -18.81
N PHE A 151 13.26 8.84 -18.47
CA PHE A 151 14.65 9.07 -18.12
C PHE A 151 15.49 8.99 -19.39
N SER A 152 16.08 10.11 -19.81
CA SER A 152 16.86 10.17 -21.04
C SER A 152 17.91 11.26 -20.99
N GLY A 153 18.92 11.13 -21.83
CA GLY A 153 20.01 12.08 -21.91
C GLY A 153 21.13 11.62 -22.83
N TYR A 154 22.29 12.24 -22.65
CA TYR A 154 23.53 11.89 -23.30
C TYR A 154 24.55 11.49 -22.23
N VAL A 155 25.17 10.31 -22.36
CA VAL A 155 26.24 9.86 -21.47
C VAL A 155 27.57 9.88 -22.21
N SER A 156 28.59 10.49 -21.61
CA SER A 156 29.95 10.55 -22.17
C SER A 156 30.95 9.83 -21.26
N THR A 157 32.06 9.38 -21.83
CA THR A 157 33.24 8.91 -21.08
C THR A 157 34.35 9.94 -21.00
N ASP A 158 34.14 11.14 -21.57
CA ASP A 158 35.09 12.24 -21.52
C ASP A 158 35.25 12.76 -20.09
N ASN A 159 36.42 13.32 -19.78
CA ASN A 159 36.74 13.91 -18.47
C ASN A 159 36.51 12.98 -17.26
N ASN A 160 36.85 11.69 -17.41
CA ASN A 160 36.59 10.66 -16.40
C ASN A 160 35.10 10.48 -16.06
N GLY A 161 34.22 10.94 -16.94
CA GLY A 161 32.79 10.69 -16.85
C GLY A 161 32.45 9.22 -17.13
N GLY A 162 31.15 8.98 -17.25
CA GLY A 162 30.61 7.68 -17.58
C GLY A 162 29.35 7.35 -16.81
N PHE A 163 28.64 8.33 -16.25
CA PHE A 163 27.30 8.07 -15.74
C PHE A 163 26.36 9.26 -15.89
N ALA A 164 25.09 8.91 -16.06
CA ALA A 164 23.97 9.83 -16.11
C ALA A 164 22.89 9.27 -15.20
N SER A 165 22.27 10.10 -14.35
CA SER A 165 21.29 9.58 -13.38
C SER A 165 20.23 10.60 -12.98
N VAL A 166 19.06 10.09 -12.59
CA VAL A 166 17.96 10.89 -12.05
C VAL A 166 17.56 10.33 -10.70
N ARG A 167 17.37 11.22 -9.72
CA ARG A 167 17.05 10.88 -8.34
C ARG A 167 15.84 11.68 -7.87
N THR A 168 14.97 11.07 -7.08
CA THR A 168 13.91 11.80 -6.38
C THR A 168 14.52 12.68 -5.30
N ARG A 169 13.91 13.83 -4.99
CA ARG A 169 14.09 14.46 -3.69
C ARG A 169 13.84 13.42 -2.60
N ASN A 170 14.46 13.62 -1.43
CA ASN A 170 14.11 12.79 -0.30
C ASN A 170 12.62 12.99 0.02
N PHE A 171 11.92 11.90 0.35
CA PHE A 171 10.56 12.00 0.87
C PHE A 171 10.59 12.76 2.19
N ASP A 172 9.62 13.65 2.42
CA ASP A 172 9.52 14.45 3.65
C ASP A 172 9.49 13.57 4.91
N SER A 173 8.89 12.39 4.79
CA SER A 173 8.98 11.28 5.74
C SER A 173 9.38 10.02 5.00
N PRO A 174 10.27 9.19 5.56
CA PRO A 174 10.68 7.96 4.90
C PRO A 174 9.47 7.04 4.69
N LEU A 175 9.44 6.37 3.54
CA LEU A 175 8.39 5.42 3.24
C LEU A 175 8.66 4.11 3.97
N ASP A 176 7.69 3.70 4.79
CA ASP A 176 7.66 2.36 5.37
C ASP A 176 7.09 1.36 4.35
N LEU A 177 7.94 0.40 3.99
CA LEU A 177 7.67 -0.74 3.12
C LEU A 177 8.04 -2.07 3.82
N SER A 178 8.07 -2.12 5.15
CA SER A 178 8.42 -3.32 5.93
C SER A 178 7.54 -4.52 5.59
N ASP A 179 6.28 -4.26 5.23
CA ASP A 179 5.31 -5.28 4.86
C ASP A 179 5.58 -5.88 3.46
N TYR A 180 6.45 -5.31 2.62
CA TYR A 180 6.65 -5.71 1.21
C TYR A 180 7.95 -6.50 1.01
N GLN A 181 8.02 -7.27 -0.08
CA GLN A 181 9.20 -8.08 -0.44
C GLN A 181 10.19 -7.35 -1.35
N GLY A 182 9.73 -6.33 -2.09
CA GLY A 182 10.59 -5.63 -3.04
C GLY A 182 9.89 -4.51 -3.81
N ILE A 183 10.64 -3.94 -4.76
CA ILE A 183 10.17 -2.94 -5.73
C ILE A 183 9.98 -3.59 -7.10
N GLU A 184 8.90 -3.23 -7.78
CA GLU A 184 8.64 -3.59 -9.17
C GLU A 184 8.65 -2.32 -10.04
N LEU A 185 9.40 -2.39 -11.14
CA LEU A 185 9.44 -1.35 -12.17
C LEU A 185 8.80 -1.89 -13.45
N ARG A 186 7.87 -1.14 -14.03
CA ARG A 186 7.35 -1.40 -15.37
C ARG A 186 8.03 -0.47 -16.36
N VAL A 187 8.95 -0.99 -17.17
CA VAL A 187 9.86 -0.18 -17.98
C VAL A 187 9.98 -0.67 -19.42
N LYS A 188 10.38 0.22 -20.33
CA LYS A 188 10.81 -0.10 -21.68
C LYS A 188 12.10 0.66 -21.96
N GLY A 189 13.17 -0.06 -22.27
CA GLY A 189 14.51 0.52 -22.44
C GLY A 189 15.06 0.37 -23.85
N ASP A 190 16.32 0.74 -23.99
CA ASP A 190 17.10 0.82 -25.22
C ASP A 190 18.14 -0.30 -25.33
N GLY A 191 17.95 -1.42 -24.63
CA GLY A 191 18.87 -2.56 -24.64
C GLY A 191 20.08 -2.38 -23.72
N LYS A 192 20.22 -1.21 -23.07
CA LYS A 192 21.28 -0.93 -22.11
C LYS A 192 20.94 -1.53 -20.73
N ARG A 193 21.96 -1.61 -19.88
CA ARG A 193 21.86 -2.05 -18.49
C ARG A 193 21.84 -0.83 -17.56
N TYR A 194 20.82 -0.77 -16.72
CA TYR A 194 20.56 0.34 -15.80
C TYR A 194 20.69 -0.12 -14.35
N LYS A 195 20.84 0.84 -13.44
CA LYS A 195 20.81 0.61 -12.00
C LYS A 195 19.59 1.30 -11.38
N PHE A 196 18.89 0.56 -10.55
CA PHE A 196 17.99 1.11 -9.54
C PHE A 196 18.79 1.33 -8.26
N ILE A 197 18.61 2.49 -7.62
CA ILE A 197 19.32 2.89 -6.42
C ILE A 197 18.31 3.47 -5.43
N THR A 198 18.38 3.02 -4.18
CA THR A 198 17.57 3.56 -3.08
C THR A 198 18.43 3.84 -1.87
N ARG A 199 17.92 4.60 -0.89
CA ARG A 199 18.64 4.96 0.34
C ARG A 199 17.76 4.80 1.57
N CYS A 200 18.36 4.32 2.65
CA CYS A 200 17.73 4.15 3.97
C CYS A 200 17.98 5.34 4.92
N GLU A 201 18.66 6.38 4.45
CA GLU A 201 19.02 7.55 5.24
C GLU A 201 18.71 8.85 4.47
N GLY A 202 18.39 9.90 5.21
CA GLY A 202 18.08 11.22 4.68
C GLY A 202 19.30 12.04 4.23
N GLN A 203 20.51 11.50 4.35
CA GLN A 203 21.72 12.18 3.90
C GLN A 203 21.80 12.22 2.36
N TRP A 204 22.42 13.27 1.84
CA TRP A 204 22.58 13.41 0.39
C TRP A 204 23.59 12.40 -0.18
N ASP A 205 24.75 12.28 0.48
CA ASP A 205 25.80 11.29 0.21
C ASP A 205 25.84 10.29 1.37
N GLY A 206 26.12 9.02 1.08
CA GLY A 206 25.97 7.94 2.04
C GLY A 206 25.77 6.57 1.39
N VAL A 207 25.51 5.55 2.20
CA VAL A 207 25.33 4.19 1.70
C VAL A 207 24.03 4.11 0.91
N SER A 208 24.13 3.59 -0.30
CA SER A 208 23.01 3.36 -1.19
C SER A 208 22.81 1.87 -1.41
N TYR A 209 21.59 1.48 -1.75
CA TYR A 209 21.21 0.09 -1.99
C TYR A 209 20.85 -0.05 -3.46
N CYS A 210 21.62 -0.86 -4.17
CA CYS A 210 21.61 -0.89 -5.63
C CYS A 210 21.16 -2.24 -6.19
N TYR A 211 20.54 -2.19 -7.36
CA TYR A 211 20.23 -3.37 -8.17
C TYR A 211 20.40 -3.04 -9.66
N SER A 212 21.21 -3.82 -10.37
CA SER A 212 21.43 -3.65 -11.81
C SER A 212 20.50 -4.56 -12.61
N PHE A 213 19.86 -4.05 -13.66
CA PHE A 213 18.96 -4.80 -14.52
C PHE A 213 19.17 -4.48 -16.00
N ASP A 214 18.96 -5.49 -16.84
CA ASP A 214 19.04 -5.36 -18.28
C ASP A 214 17.69 -4.99 -18.89
N THR A 215 17.72 -4.14 -19.90
CA THR A 215 16.56 -3.89 -20.75
C THR A 215 16.67 -4.65 -22.06
N VAL A 216 15.54 -4.85 -22.72
CA VAL A 216 15.49 -5.34 -24.09
C VAL A 216 15.02 -4.19 -24.98
N TYR A 217 15.73 -3.97 -26.09
CA TYR A 217 15.51 -2.80 -26.95
C TYR A 217 14.05 -2.69 -27.38
N ASN A 218 13.39 -1.61 -26.97
CA ASN A 218 12.01 -1.28 -27.29
C ASN A 218 10.96 -2.34 -26.89
N ILE A 219 11.26 -3.21 -25.92
CA ILE A 219 10.30 -4.18 -25.37
C ILE A 219 9.94 -3.79 -23.94
N PRO A 220 8.63 -3.62 -23.60
CA PRO A 220 8.20 -3.46 -22.23
C PRO A 220 8.50 -4.71 -21.38
N ILE A 221 9.15 -4.50 -20.25
CA ILE A 221 9.48 -5.55 -19.28
C ILE A 221 9.04 -5.13 -17.87
N THR A 222 8.86 -6.13 -17.02
CA THR A 222 8.63 -5.95 -15.59
C THR A 222 9.88 -6.39 -14.84
N VAL A 223 10.51 -5.47 -14.12
CA VAL A 223 11.72 -5.72 -13.33
C VAL A 223 11.31 -5.83 -11.87
N ARG A 224 11.44 -7.03 -11.30
CA ARG A 224 11.26 -7.25 -9.86
C ARG A 224 12.61 -7.15 -9.16
N ILE A 225 12.66 -6.32 -8.12
CA ILE A 225 13.84 -6.01 -7.31
C ILE A 225 13.53 -6.44 -5.87
N PRO A 226 13.83 -7.69 -5.50
CA PRO A 226 13.70 -8.15 -4.12
C PRO A 226 14.60 -7.34 -3.18
N PHE A 227 14.10 -6.99 -1.99
CA PHE A 227 14.87 -6.22 -1.00
C PHE A 227 16.15 -6.96 -0.56
N ASN A 228 16.09 -8.29 -0.45
CA ASN A 228 17.25 -9.12 -0.11
C ASN A 228 18.31 -9.21 -1.23
N GLN A 229 18.02 -8.71 -2.43
CA GLN A 229 18.98 -8.64 -3.54
C GLN A 229 19.56 -7.23 -3.72
N LEU A 230 19.11 -6.24 -2.93
CA LEU A 230 19.70 -4.92 -2.92
C LEU A 230 21.09 -4.97 -2.29
N ARG A 231 22.09 -4.47 -3.02
CA ARG A 231 23.48 -4.51 -2.60
C ARG A 231 23.86 -3.16 -1.97
N PRO A 232 24.39 -3.13 -0.73
CA PRO A 232 24.87 -1.89 -0.12
C PRO A 232 26.15 -1.41 -0.82
N VAL A 233 26.15 -0.16 -1.27
CA VAL A 233 27.19 0.44 -2.11
C VAL A 233 27.44 1.88 -1.67
N PHE A 234 28.72 2.22 -1.48
CA PHE A 234 29.19 3.59 -1.32
C PHE A 234 30.19 3.92 -2.44
N ARG A 235 29.88 4.91 -3.26
CA ARG A 235 30.74 5.36 -4.40
C ARG A 235 31.25 4.20 -5.25
N ALA A 236 30.31 3.40 -5.77
CA ALA A 236 30.53 2.19 -6.58
C ALA A 236 31.25 1.01 -5.90
N LYS A 237 31.64 1.11 -4.63
CA LYS A 237 32.21 0.01 -3.85
C LYS A 237 31.15 -0.63 -2.95
N THR A 238 31.08 -1.95 -2.95
CA THR A 238 30.21 -2.72 -2.06
C THR A 238 30.66 -2.53 -0.60
N VAL A 239 29.72 -2.22 0.30
CA VAL A 239 29.97 -2.03 1.74
C VAL A 239 29.27 -3.15 2.51
N LYS A 240 29.97 -4.27 2.74
CA LYS A 240 29.37 -5.46 3.35
C LYS A 240 28.92 -5.23 4.79
N GLU A 241 29.58 -4.31 5.48
CA GLU A 241 29.35 -3.98 6.88
C GLU A 241 28.10 -3.11 7.07
N ALA A 242 27.54 -2.53 6.00
CA ALA A 242 26.36 -1.65 6.09
C ALA A 242 25.05 -2.41 6.38
N GLY A 243 25.06 -3.74 6.34
CA GLY A 243 23.89 -4.57 6.59
C GLY A 243 22.94 -4.68 5.39
N GLN A 244 21.74 -5.19 5.66
CA GLN A 244 20.68 -5.32 4.66
C GLN A 244 19.86 -4.04 4.53
N PHE A 245 19.17 -3.89 3.41
CA PHE A 245 18.24 -2.79 3.18
C PHE A 245 17.15 -2.74 4.27
N ASP A 246 17.06 -1.62 4.98
CA ASP A 246 15.98 -1.35 5.94
C ASP A 246 14.75 -0.85 5.18
N SER A 247 13.80 -1.74 4.92
CA SER A 247 12.56 -1.45 4.20
C SER A 247 11.59 -0.55 4.97
N SER A 248 11.79 -0.34 6.27
CA SER A 248 10.96 0.60 7.05
C SER A 248 11.30 2.07 6.79
N LYS A 249 12.45 2.34 6.13
CA LYS A 249 13.00 3.70 6.00
C LYS A 249 13.44 4.07 4.60
N LEU A 250 12.58 3.96 3.58
CA LEU A 250 12.96 4.33 2.22
C LEU A 250 12.90 5.86 2.02
N TYR A 251 14.05 6.51 1.79
CA TYR A 251 14.16 7.98 1.67
C TYR A 251 14.15 8.51 0.23
N SER A 252 14.69 7.79 -0.76
CA SER A 252 14.72 8.27 -2.15
C SER A 252 14.90 7.14 -3.14
N LEU A 253 14.48 7.38 -4.38
CA LEU A 253 14.67 6.47 -5.51
C LEU A 253 15.55 7.12 -6.57
N GLN A 254 16.35 6.34 -7.27
CA GLN A 254 17.25 6.81 -8.31
C GLN A 254 17.39 5.76 -9.42
N LEU A 255 17.48 6.25 -10.66
CA LEU A 255 17.79 5.47 -11.85
C LEU A 255 19.08 5.99 -12.46
N MET A 256 19.95 5.08 -12.91
CA MET A 256 21.26 5.43 -13.43
C MET A 256 21.65 4.55 -14.61
N LEU A 257 22.23 5.17 -15.63
CA LEU A 257 23.07 4.50 -16.61
C LEU A 257 24.53 4.80 -16.28
N SER A 258 25.38 3.76 -16.18
CA SER A 258 26.79 3.93 -15.83
C SER A 258 27.68 2.97 -16.60
N LYS A 259 28.89 3.43 -16.92
CA LYS A 259 30.02 2.65 -17.43
C LYS A 259 30.48 1.59 -16.44
N PHE A 260 30.34 1.86 -15.15
CA PHE A 260 30.83 0.99 -14.08
C PHE A 260 29.68 0.17 -13.48
N GLU A 261 29.94 -1.10 -13.22
CA GLU A 261 29.16 -1.95 -12.32
C GLU A 261 29.66 -1.75 -10.87
N TYR A 262 29.62 -2.79 -10.05
CA TYR A 262 30.09 -2.76 -8.67
C TYR A 262 31.58 -3.08 -8.62
N ASP A 263 32.27 -2.51 -7.63
CA ASP A 263 33.65 -2.88 -7.29
C ASP A 263 34.67 -2.69 -8.42
N GLY A 264 34.40 -1.73 -9.32
CA GLY A 264 35.28 -1.37 -10.44
C GLY A 264 35.03 -2.16 -11.72
N GLU A 265 34.11 -3.12 -11.71
CA GLU A 265 33.70 -3.87 -12.90
C GLU A 265 33.10 -2.95 -13.97
N LEU A 266 33.21 -3.35 -15.24
CA LEU A 266 32.63 -2.60 -16.35
C LEU A 266 31.23 -3.12 -16.71
N ASN A 267 30.33 -2.20 -17.06
CA ASN A 267 29.03 -2.53 -17.62
C ASN A 267 29.20 -2.97 -19.08
N SER A 268 29.03 -4.26 -19.35
CA SER A 268 29.19 -4.85 -20.68
C SER A 268 28.15 -4.38 -21.72
N LYS A 269 27.07 -3.71 -21.27
CA LYS A 269 26.02 -3.13 -22.13
C LYS A 269 26.07 -1.59 -22.13
N PHE A 270 27.17 -1.01 -21.68
CA PHE A 270 27.37 0.42 -21.74
C PHE A 270 27.87 0.86 -23.12
N GLU A 271 27.33 1.95 -23.60
CA GLU A 271 27.77 2.62 -24.83
C GLU A 271 27.53 4.13 -24.64
N PRO A 272 28.55 4.98 -24.85
CA PRO A 272 28.38 6.43 -24.85
C PRO A 272 27.35 6.89 -25.88
N GLY A 273 26.69 8.01 -25.61
CA GLY A 273 25.71 8.59 -26.51
C GLY A 273 24.33 8.77 -25.89
N ASN A 274 23.33 8.88 -26.76
CA ASN A 274 21.95 9.04 -26.33
C ASN A 274 21.42 7.75 -25.71
N PHE A 275 20.67 7.90 -24.62
CA PHE A 275 19.96 6.80 -23.99
C PHE A 275 18.53 7.20 -23.63
N ARG A 276 17.67 6.19 -23.50
CA ARG A 276 16.28 6.38 -23.09
C ARG A 276 15.74 5.15 -22.37
N LEU A 277 15.17 5.41 -21.19
CA LEU A 277 14.37 4.48 -20.41
C LEU A 277 13.01 5.11 -20.14
N THR A 278 11.93 4.47 -20.59
CA THR A 278 10.56 4.88 -20.25
C THR A 278 10.02 4.01 -19.11
N ILE A 279 9.29 4.62 -18.19
CA ILE A 279 8.75 4.00 -16.98
C ILE A 279 7.24 4.25 -16.94
N GLU A 280 6.45 3.20 -16.84
CA GLU A 280 4.99 3.28 -16.65
C GLU A 280 4.65 3.43 -15.17
N SER A 281 5.29 2.62 -14.32
CA SER A 281 5.06 2.65 -12.87
C SER A 281 6.25 2.13 -12.06
N ILE A 282 6.28 2.57 -10.81
CA ILE A 282 7.14 2.05 -9.73
C ILE A 282 6.22 1.70 -8.56
N LYS A 283 6.27 0.46 -8.08
CA LYS A 283 5.45 0.00 -6.96
C LYS A 283 6.23 -0.91 -6.03
N ALA A 284 5.81 -1.02 -4.77
CA ALA A 284 6.22 -2.12 -3.90
C ALA A 284 5.31 -3.33 -4.14
N TYR A 285 5.83 -4.55 -3.99
CA TYR A 285 5.09 -5.79 -4.24
C TYR A 285 5.30 -6.84 -3.14
N GLY A 286 4.41 -7.82 -3.10
CA GLY A 286 4.58 -9.04 -2.32
C GLY A 286 4.31 -8.85 -0.84
N SER A 287 3.44 -7.92 -0.45
CA SER A 287 3.05 -7.86 0.95
C SER A 287 2.21 -9.06 1.37
N SER A 288 2.26 -9.41 2.65
CA SER A 288 1.30 -10.36 3.23
C SER A 288 -0.10 -9.77 3.10
N ALA A 289 -0.99 -10.49 2.41
CA ALA A 289 -2.41 -10.22 2.35
C ALA A 289 -2.97 -9.92 3.76
N LYS A 290 -3.28 -8.65 4.03
CA LYS A 290 -4.04 -8.22 5.21
C LYS A 290 -5.50 -8.05 4.77
N PRO A 291 -6.46 -8.45 5.62
CA PRO A 291 -7.87 -8.34 5.25
C PRO A 291 -8.23 -6.87 4.98
N GLN A 292 -8.72 -6.59 3.78
CA GLN A 292 -9.29 -5.30 3.41
C GLN A 292 -10.76 -5.22 3.81
N LEU A 293 -11.47 -6.35 3.87
CA LEU A 293 -12.83 -6.43 4.39
C LEU A 293 -12.83 -7.05 5.79
N ILE A 294 -13.30 -6.32 6.79
CA ILE A 294 -13.46 -6.81 8.15
C ILE A 294 -14.94 -6.78 8.49
N VAL A 295 -15.53 -7.94 8.77
CA VAL A 295 -16.92 -8.04 9.21
C VAL A 295 -16.94 -8.34 10.69
N VAL A 296 -17.41 -7.40 11.49
CA VAL A 296 -17.60 -7.57 12.93
C VAL A 296 -19.05 -7.95 13.15
N ASN A 297 -19.29 -9.18 13.62
CA ASN A 297 -20.63 -9.72 13.84
C ASN A 297 -20.82 -10.14 15.31
N SER A 298 -21.97 -9.81 15.89
CA SER A 298 -22.38 -10.30 17.21
C SER A 298 -22.77 -11.78 17.22
N ASP A 299 -23.24 -12.31 16.09
CA ASP A 299 -23.87 -13.65 16.01
C ASP A 299 -23.18 -14.63 15.06
N ALA A 300 -23.49 -15.92 15.22
CA ALA A 300 -23.05 -16.97 14.31
C ALA A 300 -24.08 -17.16 13.18
N ASP A 301 -23.94 -16.38 12.09
CA ASP A 301 -24.77 -16.52 10.89
C ASP A 301 -23.98 -17.16 9.74
N TYR A 302 -24.41 -18.34 9.29
CA TYR A 302 -23.81 -19.08 8.17
C TYR A 302 -24.09 -18.46 6.80
N SER A 303 -25.18 -17.70 6.67
CA SER A 303 -25.56 -17.05 5.42
C SER A 303 -24.63 -15.86 5.11
N LEU A 304 -24.24 -15.13 6.16
CA LEU A 304 -23.23 -14.07 6.11
C LEU A 304 -21.88 -14.59 5.61
N GLU A 305 -21.42 -15.75 6.10
CA GLU A 305 -20.14 -16.33 5.66
C GLU A 305 -20.11 -16.58 4.14
N LYS A 306 -21.20 -17.12 3.59
CA LYS A 306 -21.32 -17.35 2.13
C LYS A 306 -21.30 -16.06 1.33
N THR A 307 -21.92 -15.00 1.85
CA THR A 307 -21.90 -13.71 1.16
C THR A 307 -20.49 -13.11 1.16
N VAL A 308 -19.83 -13.10 2.33
CA VAL A 308 -18.48 -12.53 2.50
C VAL A 308 -17.42 -13.29 1.70
N GLN A 309 -17.59 -14.61 1.50
CA GLN A 309 -16.75 -15.41 0.60
C GLN A 309 -16.72 -14.90 -0.85
N ASN A 310 -17.72 -14.12 -1.28
CA ASN A 310 -17.76 -13.53 -2.62
C ASN A 310 -17.03 -12.18 -2.70
N ALA A 311 -16.37 -11.73 -1.62
CA ALA A 311 -15.56 -10.52 -1.64
C ALA A 311 -14.36 -10.68 -2.60
N ASN A 312 -14.05 -9.62 -3.35
CA ASN A 312 -12.90 -9.60 -4.27
C ASN A 312 -11.65 -9.05 -3.58
N CYS A 313 -11.49 -9.34 -2.29
CA CYS A 313 -10.36 -8.94 -1.47
C CYS A 313 -10.20 -9.92 -0.29
N ASP A 314 -9.04 -9.89 0.36
CA ASP A 314 -8.85 -10.62 1.61
C ASP A 314 -9.82 -10.11 2.67
N TYR A 315 -10.44 -11.02 3.43
CA TYR A 315 -11.41 -10.67 4.45
C TYR A 315 -11.18 -11.39 5.78
N ALA A 316 -11.73 -10.80 6.85
CA ALA A 316 -11.77 -11.40 8.16
C ALA A 316 -13.16 -11.22 8.79
N ILE A 317 -13.67 -12.27 9.44
CA ILE A 317 -14.90 -12.20 10.22
C ILE A 317 -14.52 -12.24 11.70
N ILE A 318 -14.83 -11.16 12.41
CA ILE A 318 -14.62 -11.02 13.86
C ILE A 318 -15.96 -11.30 14.54
N ARG A 319 -16.00 -12.32 15.39
CA ARG A 319 -17.20 -12.67 16.16
C ARG A 319 -17.09 -12.19 17.59
N ARG A 320 -18.18 -11.64 18.13
CA ARG A 320 -18.31 -11.47 19.58
C ARG A 320 -18.39 -12.87 20.21
N LYS A 321 -17.37 -13.25 20.98
CA LYS A 321 -17.43 -14.48 21.78
C LYS A 321 -18.51 -14.26 22.85
N ALA A 322 -19.64 -14.96 22.76
CA ALA A 322 -20.56 -15.05 23.89
C ALA A 322 -19.77 -15.61 25.08
N ILE A 323 -19.71 -14.86 26.17
CA ILE A 323 -19.24 -15.36 27.46
C ILE A 323 -20.29 -16.40 27.88
N ALA A 324 -20.07 -17.66 27.50
CA ALA A 324 -20.86 -18.76 28.02
C ALA A 324 -20.45 -19.00 29.48
N GLU A 325 -21.46 -18.98 30.35
CA GLU A 325 -21.47 -19.31 31.78
C GLU A 325 -20.97 -18.21 32.75
N LYS A 326 -21.94 -17.41 33.24
CA LYS A 326 -21.82 -16.65 34.50
C LYS A 326 -21.78 -17.62 35.70
N PRO A 327 -20.82 -17.52 36.62
CA PRO A 327 -21.12 -17.64 38.05
C PRO A 327 -21.72 -16.31 38.53
N ALA A 328 -22.77 -16.38 39.35
CA ALA A 328 -23.67 -15.27 39.67
C ALA A 328 -23.05 -14.06 40.39
N ASP A 329 -21.79 -14.11 40.81
CA ASP A 329 -21.21 -13.10 41.70
C ASP A 329 -19.87 -12.58 41.17
N LYS A 330 -19.91 -11.65 40.22
CA LYS A 330 -18.84 -10.65 39.96
C LYS A 330 -19.28 -9.67 38.87
N VAL A 331 -19.32 -8.39 39.23
CA VAL A 331 -19.45 -7.26 38.30
C VAL A 331 -18.15 -7.19 37.50
N PHE A 332 -18.18 -7.58 36.23
CA PHE A 332 -17.08 -7.34 35.28
C PHE A 332 -17.43 -6.14 34.40
N ASN A 333 -16.55 -5.16 34.34
CA ASN A 333 -16.63 -4.05 33.39
C ASN A 333 -16.53 -4.58 31.94
N ASP A 334 -17.27 -3.95 31.02
CA ASP A 334 -17.34 -4.23 29.58
C ASP A 334 -15.99 -4.13 28.86
N THR A 335 -15.11 -5.11 29.07
CA THR A 335 -13.88 -5.28 28.30
C THR A 335 -14.11 -6.28 27.16
N LEU A 336 -13.92 -5.81 25.93
CA LEU A 336 -13.83 -6.59 24.69
C LEU A 336 -12.97 -7.85 24.89
N VAL A 337 -13.57 -9.03 24.67
CA VAL A 337 -12.92 -10.35 24.80
C VAL A 337 -12.06 -10.64 23.54
N PRO A 338 -10.92 -11.37 23.63
CA PRO A 338 -9.93 -11.43 22.56
C PRO A 338 -10.38 -12.15 21.28
N LEU A 339 -9.84 -11.64 20.16
CA LEU A 339 -10.05 -12.02 18.77
C LEU A 339 -9.82 -13.52 18.48
N THR A 340 -10.78 -14.18 17.85
CA THR A 340 -10.54 -15.44 17.12
C THR A 340 -10.46 -15.12 15.63
N VAL A 341 -9.26 -14.90 15.11
CA VAL A 341 -9.02 -14.73 13.67
C VAL A 341 -8.94 -16.13 13.06
N LYS A 342 -10.03 -16.62 12.48
CA LYS A 342 -9.98 -17.81 11.62
C LYS A 342 -9.62 -17.38 10.20
N SER A 343 -8.32 -17.30 9.92
CA SER A 343 -7.85 -17.75 8.61
C SER A 343 -8.01 -19.27 8.60
N LEU A 344 -8.67 -19.80 7.58
CA LEU A 344 -9.19 -21.17 7.56
C LEU A 344 -8.12 -22.28 7.49
N GLU A 345 -6.81 -21.99 7.61
CA GLU A 345 -5.78 -23.02 7.45
C GLU A 345 -4.59 -23.02 8.43
N SER A 346 -4.57 -22.23 9.52
CA SER A 346 -3.41 -22.30 10.44
C SER A 346 -3.74 -21.95 11.91
N PRO A 347 -3.95 -22.96 12.78
CA PRO A 347 -4.26 -22.77 14.20
C PRO A 347 -3.13 -22.21 15.08
N GLU A 348 -1.92 -22.01 14.56
CA GLU A 348 -0.72 -21.74 15.38
C GLU A 348 -0.33 -20.25 15.49
N ALA A 349 -1.05 -19.33 14.84
CA ALA A 349 -0.75 -17.89 14.90
C ALA A 349 -1.51 -17.12 16.01
N ILE A 350 -2.01 -17.80 17.05
CA ILE A 350 -3.00 -17.24 17.99
C ILE A 350 -2.40 -16.29 19.05
N ASN A 351 -1.11 -15.98 19.05
CA ASN A 351 -0.48 -15.23 20.16
C ASN A 351 0.21 -13.89 19.85
N GLN A 352 -0.04 -13.21 18.72
CA GLN A 352 0.61 -11.90 18.48
C GLN A 352 -0.24 -10.85 17.76
N ILE A 353 -1.39 -10.51 18.31
CA ILE A 353 -1.98 -9.18 18.12
C ILE A 353 -2.31 -8.69 19.54
N TRP A 354 -1.57 -7.66 19.99
CA TRP A 354 -1.61 -7.00 21.33
C TRP A 354 -0.42 -7.16 22.30
N LEU A 355 0.82 -7.37 21.82
CA LEU A 355 2.01 -7.01 22.62
C LEU A 355 3.14 -6.46 21.74
N SER A 356 3.13 -5.13 21.51
CA SER A 356 4.35 -4.29 21.44
C SER A 356 3.95 -2.81 21.38
N GLN A 357 3.47 -2.30 22.50
CA GLN A 357 3.76 -0.93 22.91
C GLN A 357 4.37 -1.00 24.30
N THR A 358 5.69 -1.19 24.32
CA THR A 358 6.64 -0.62 25.28
C THR A 358 7.94 -0.40 24.54
#